data_AF-A0AA88XRU0-F1
#
_entry.id   AF-A0AA88XRU0-F1
#
_cell.length_a   1.000
_cell.length_b   1.000
_cell.length_c   1.000
_cell.angle_alpha   90.00
_cell.angle_beta   90.00
_cell.angle_gamma   90.00
#
_symmetry.space_group_name_H-M   'P 1'
#
loop_
_entity.id
_entity.type
_entity.pdbx_description
1 polymer ?
#
loop_
_entity_poly.entity_id
_entity_poly.type
_entity_poly.pdbx_seq_one_letter_code
_entity_poly.pdbx_strand_id
1 'polypeptide(L)'
;MDVGSEECPFNGNLEIILKGIKGSYNIQGMGEKFIGVGSGGTLEIHGARKTSWTKLSQTIPKTLDSDYIFKHSVDGDQSYNWVQGVNMYTFNPTNSSDFTYKAYYLSGNPGQDWWNNKGRTEFIADVQNITTGHFVMMSVLYTMKHPSSTTDMSTVYNAMETAFFGSVTGQSIFRTLQHRDAYVLFASKGDTSSAEEIVTRENTAKQSQTADFSFTDWANDVKYYVKSHVDNVNTWAAKTEYTLTPTNIAYPVINVIDDLENWNEGDTVFCTSTDYNMEQAERARIVACPTCTSKQFRVEMSRRGPSVYDDLCDDVLFVVCLSMVFL
;
A
#
# COMPACT_ATOMS: atom_id res chain seq x y z
N MET A 1 17.52 2.24 -38.92
CA MET A 1 17.57 1.06 -38.02
C MET A 1 16.15 0.64 -37.95
N ASP A 2 15.87 -0.58 -38.40
CA ASP A 2 14.51 -0.96 -38.73
C ASP A 2 14.23 -2.25 -37.97
N VAL A 3 13.21 -2.22 -37.12
CA VAL A 3 12.73 -3.39 -36.37
C VAL A 3 11.27 -3.61 -36.74
N GLY A 4 11.02 -4.62 -37.57
CA GLY A 4 9.69 -4.84 -38.18
C GLY A 4 9.36 -3.82 -39.27
N SER A 5 8.21 -3.98 -39.90
CA SER A 5 7.59 -3.01 -40.81
C SER A 5 6.10 -2.85 -40.51
N GLU A 6 5.43 -1.91 -41.18
CA GLU A 6 3.98 -1.74 -41.05
C GLU A 6 3.21 -3.02 -41.46
N GLU A 7 3.64 -3.71 -42.52
CA GLU A 7 3.02 -4.95 -42.99
C GLU A 7 3.51 -6.20 -42.23
N CYS A 8 4.70 -6.15 -41.63
CA CYS A 8 5.30 -7.26 -40.89
C CYS A 8 5.85 -6.79 -39.54
N PRO A 9 4.97 -6.57 -38.54
CA PRO A 9 5.40 -6.12 -37.23
C PRO A 9 6.32 -7.13 -36.54
N PHE A 10 7.31 -6.61 -35.82
CA PHE A 10 8.16 -7.42 -34.97
C PHE A 10 7.36 -7.92 -33.76
N ASN A 11 7.24 -9.24 -33.63
CA ASN A 11 6.47 -9.89 -32.55
C ASN A 11 7.35 -10.40 -31.39
N GLY A 12 8.65 -10.10 -31.42
CA GLY A 12 9.59 -10.45 -30.35
C GLY A 12 9.75 -9.34 -29.31
N ASN A 13 10.59 -9.59 -28.31
CA ASN A 13 11.02 -8.57 -27.36
C ASN A 13 12.21 -7.79 -27.97
N LEU A 14 12.07 -6.47 -28.10
CA LEU A 14 13.15 -5.58 -28.48
C LEU A 14 13.69 -4.90 -27.22
N GLU A 15 14.99 -5.08 -26.96
CA GLU A 15 15.68 -4.43 -25.85
C GLU A 15 16.71 -3.43 -26.41
N ILE A 16 16.63 -2.17 -25.99
CA ILE A 16 17.61 -1.14 -26.33
C ILE A 16 18.28 -0.65 -25.05
N ILE A 17 19.54 -1.06 -24.85
CA ILE A 17 20.32 -0.70 -23.66
C ILE A 17 21.29 0.44 -24.01
N LEU A 18 21.07 1.62 -23.43
CA LEU A 18 22.00 2.75 -23.53
C LEU A 18 23.07 2.67 -22.43
N LYS A 19 24.25 2.16 -22.80
CA LYS A 19 25.41 2.05 -21.91
C LYS A 19 26.28 3.32 -21.95
N GLY A 20 26.89 3.67 -20.83
CA GLY A 20 27.76 4.84 -20.72
C GLY A 20 27.91 5.30 -19.26
N ILE A 21 29.03 5.97 -18.98
CA ILE A 21 29.34 6.55 -17.66
C ILE A 21 28.74 7.95 -17.61
N LYS A 22 28.01 8.26 -16.55
CA LYS A 22 27.42 9.60 -16.35
C LYS A 22 28.52 10.67 -16.42
N GLY A 23 28.31 11.72 -17.20
CA GLY A 23 29.25 12.82 -17.40
C GLY A 23 30.41 12.56 -18.35
N SER A 24 30.58 11.35 -18.91
CA SER A 24 31.71 11.07 -19.84
C SER A 24 31.46 11.57 -21.26
N TYR A 25 30.21 11.79 -21.65
CA TYR A 25 29.82 12.18 -22.99
C TYR A 25 28.49 12.93 -22.94
N ASN A 26 28.34 14.00 -23.71
CA ASN A 26 27.11 14.79 -23.78
C ASN A 26 26.99 15.40 -25.18
N ILE A 27 25.88 15.13 -25.87
CA ILE A 27 25.53 15.84 -27.10
C ILE A 27 24.57 16.97 -26.75
N GLN A 28 24.95 18.19 -27.15
CA GLN A 28 24.12 19.37 -26.99
C GLN A 28 22.72 19.13 -27.59
N GLY A 29 21.70 19.20 -26.73
CA GLY A 29 20.29 18.97 -27.10
C GLY A 29 19.80 17.51 -27.00
N MET A 30 20.69 16.53 -26.86
CA MET A 30 20.31 15.10 -26.71
C MET A 30 20.75 14.48 -25.38
N GLY A 31 21.64 15.14 -24.64
CA GLY A 31 22.10 14.69 -23.33
C GLY A 31 23.19 13.62 -23.41
N GLU A 32 23.33 12.85 -22.32
CA GLU A 32 24.48 11.93 -22.15
C GLU A 32 24.27 10.53 -22.73
N LYS A 33 23.01 10.13 -22.92
CA LYS A 33 22.59 8.84 -23.48
C LYS A 33 21.34 9.07 -24.32
N PHE A 34 21.41 8.78 -25.62
CA PHE A 34 20.33 9.09 -26.53
C PHE A 34 20.29 8.13 -27.72
N ILE A 35 19.12 8.04 -28.34
CA ILE A 35 18.93 7.54 -29.69
C ILE A 35 18.65 8.79 -30.54
N GLY A 36 19.54 9.11 -31.48
CA GLY A 36 19.45 10.32 -32.29
C GLY A 36 19.24 9.97 -33.75
N VAL A 37 18.35 10.71 -34.42
CA VAL A 37 18.14 10.63 -35.86
C VAL A 37 18.64 11.93 -36.47
N GLY A 38 19.67 11.83 -37.31
CA GLY A 38 20.25 12.98 -38.01
C GLY A 38 19.34 13.50 -39.13
N SER A 39 19.71 14.65 -39.71
CA SER A 39 18.98 15.23 -40.84
C SER A 39 18.86 14.24 -42.00
N GLY A 40 17.64 14.01 -42.47
CA GLY A 40 17.33 13.07 -43.56
C GLY A 40 17.30 11.59 -43.16
N GLY A 41 17.53 11.27 -41.88
CA GLY A 41 17.43 9.90 -41.37
C GLY A 41 16.01 9.55 -40.92
N THR A 42 15.72 8.25 -40.88
CA THR A 42 14.50 7.69 -40.30
C THR A 42 14.88 6.58 -39.32
N LEU A 43 14.16 6.52 -38.19
CA LEU A 43 14.20 5.41 -37.25
C LEU A 43 12.80 4.78 -37.23
N GLU A 44 12.71 3.51 -37.61
CA GLU A 44 11.45 2.78 -37.70
C GLU A 44 11.44 1.59 -36.75
N ILE A 45 10.46 1.55 -35.85
CA ILE A 45 10.25 0.46 -34.90
C ILE A 45 8.78 0.11 -34.93
N HIS A 46 8.46 -0.99 -35.59
CA HIS A 46 7.10 -1.51 -35.77
C HIS A 46 6.95 -2.79 -34.95
N GLY A 47 6.36 -2.67 -33.77
CA GLY A 47 5.92 -3.81 -32.96
C GLY A 47 4.44 -4.11 -33.12
N ALA A 48 3.93 -5.05 -32.33
CA ALA A 48 2.50 -5.27 -32.21
C ALA A 48 1.76 -3.94 -31.95
N ARG A 49 0.69 -3.68 -32.70
CA ARG A 49 -0.14 -2.47 -32.51
C ARG A 49 -0.76 -2.53 -31.11
N LYS A 50 -0.46 -1.52 -30.30
CA LYS A 50 -0.91 -1.40 -28.92
C LYS A 50 -1.33 0.03 -28.65
N THR A 51 -2.50 0.22 -28.06
CA THR A 51 -2.86 1.49 -27.43
C THR A 51 -1.92 1.66 -26.23
N SER A 52 -0.90 2.50 -26.34
CA SER A 52 0.07 2.74 -25.25
C SER A 52 -0.36 3.87 -24.32
N TRP A 53 -1.25 4.73 -24.78
CA TRP A 53 -1.85 5.82 -24.02
C TRP A 53 -3.24 6.12 -24.56
N THR A 54 -4.07 6.75 -23.73
CA THR A 54 -5.39 7.22 -24.11
C THR A 54 -5.78 8.44 -23.27
N LYS A 55 -6.81 9.17 -23.69
CA LYS A 55 -7.39 10.26 -22.88
C LYS A 55 -8.52 9.74 -22.03
N LEU A 56 -8.68 10.35 -20.86
CA LEU A 56 -9.90 10.19 -20.11
C LEU A 56 -11.08 10.76 -20.89
N SER A 57 -12.21 10.08 -20.87
CA SER A 57 -13.46 10.62 -21.42
C SER A 57 -14.17 11.56 -20.42
N GLN A 58 -13.78 11.51 -19.14
CA GLN A 58 -14.25 12.37 -18.06
C GLN A 58 -13.22 12.46 -16.94
N THR A 59 -13.24 13.55 -16.17
CA THR A 59 -12.39 13.75 -14.99
C THR A 59 -12.60 12.64 -13.96
N ILE A 60 -11.51 12.13 -13.37
CA ILE A 60 -11.56 11.19 -12.25
C ILE A 60 -11.80 12.01 -10.98
N PRO A 61 -12.90 11.77 -10.23
CA PRO A 61 -13.14 12.50 -9.01
C PRO A 61 -12.12 12.12 -7.95
N LYS A 62 -11.64 13.10 -7.19
CA LYS A 62 -10.82 12.82 -6.01
C LYS A 62 -11.62 12.09 -4.94
N THR A 63 -10.95 11.20 -4.22
CA THR A 63 -11.51 10.56 -3.04
C THR A 63 -11.61 11.59 -1.92
N LEU A 64 -12.81 11.80 -1.41
CA LEU A 64 -13.08 12.70 -0.30
C LEU A 64 -13.07 11.92 1.03
N ASP A 65 -12.86 12.63 2.13
CA ASP A 65 -12.96 12.02 3.47
C ASP A 65 -14.36 11.43 3.73
N SER A 66 -15.41 11.99 3.13
CA SER A 66 -16.78 11.49 3.20
C SER A 66 -17.01 10.18 2.44
N ASP A 67 -16.09 9.78 1.55
CA ASP A 67 -16.23 8.54 0.76
C ASP A 67 -15.78 7.30 1.55
N TYR A 68 -15.07 7.50 2.66
CA TYR A 68 -14.71 6.42 3.57
C TYR A 68 -15.91 6.05 4.43
N ILE A 69 -16.15 4.74 4.54
CA ILE A 69 -17.06 4.19 5.56
C ILE A 69 -16.47 4.47 6.95
N PHE A 70 -15.15 4.30 7.06
CA PHE A 70 -14.40 4.55 8.28
C PHE A 70 -13.00 5.03 7.91
N LYS A 71 -12.51 6.06 8.59
CA LYS A 71 -11.13 6.54 8.50
C LYS A 71 -10.71 7.00 9.89
N HIS A 72 -9.65 6.41 10.42
CA HIS A 72 -9.05 6.86 11.66
C HIS A 72 -7.54 6.75 11.62
N SER A 73 -6.89 7.70 12.28
CA SER A 73 -5.45 7.73 12.48
C SER A 73 -5.16 7.90 13.95
N VAL A 74 -4.17 7.16 14.44
CA VAL A 74 -3.65 7.32 15.79
C VAL A 74 -2.22 7.80 15.66
N ASP A 75 -1.97 9.02 16.14
CA ASP A 75 -0.67 9.66 16.08
C ASP A 75 0.04 9.56 17.43
N GLY A 76 1.36 9.76 17.42
CA GLY A 76 2.17 9.89 18.62
C GLY A 76 2.02 11.23 19.37
N ASP A 77 0.87 11.90 19.38
CA ASP A 77 0.77 13.21 20.04
C ASP A 77 0.82 13.11 21.58
N GLN A 78 1.26 14.19 22.26
CA GLN A 78 1.51 14.30 23.71
C GLN A 78 0.24 14.24 24.60
N SER A 79 -0.92 13.93 24.03
CA SER A 79 -2.14 13.79 24.81
C SER A 79 -2.09 12.50 25.66
N TYR A 80 -2.83 12.48 26.76
CA TYR A 80 -2.85 11.44 27.82
C TYR A 80 -3.08 9.97 27.35
N ASN A 81 -3.20 9.73 26.05
CA ASN A 81 -3.50 8.45 25.41
C ASN A 81 -2.36 7.92 24.51
N TRP A 82 -1.14 8.47 24.58
CA TRP A 82 -0.01 7.92 23.83
C TRP A 82 0.35 6.51 24.32
N VAL A 83 0.10 5.53 23.45
CA VAL A 83 0.37 4.11 23.73
C VAL A 83 1.55 3.63 22.90
N GLN A 84 2.62 3.20 23.58
CA GLN A 84 3.73 2.49 22.93
C GLN A 84 3.41 0.99 22.91
N GLY A 85 3.01 0.46 21.76
CA GLY A 85 2.61 -0.93 21.64
C GLY A 85 1.65 -1.18 20.48
N VAL A 86 0.52 -1.84 20.75
CA VAL A 86 -0.42 -2.28 19.72
C VAL A 86 -1.71 -1.48 19.77
N ASN A 87 -2.14 -1.00 18.61
CA ASN A 87 -3.50 -0.57 18.35
C ASN A 87 -4.27 -1.72 17.70
N MET A 88 -5.50 -1.96 18.15
CA MET A 88 -6.35 -3.02 17.62
C MET A 88 -7.75 -2.47 17.33
N TYR A 89 -8.18 -2.69 16.10
CA TYR A 89 -9.56 -2.56 15.71
C TYR A 89 -10.20 -3.92 15.48
N THR A 90 -11.45 -4.06 15.88
CA THR A 90 -12.30 -5.20 15.49
C THR A 90 -13.53 -4.67 14.77
N PHE A 91 -13.84 -5.20 13.59
CA PHE A 91 -14.99 -4.80 12.77
C PHE A 91 -15.94 -5.97 12.58
N ASN A 92 -17.24 -5.68 12.67
CA ASN A 92 -18.26 -6.58 12.18
C ASN A 92 -18.33 -6.48 10.65
N PRO A 93 -18.08 -7.56 9.89
CA PRO A 93 -18.02 -7.50 8.43
C PRO A 93 -19.37 -7.14 7.78
N THR A 94 -20.48 -7.43 8.46
CA THR A 94 -21.84 -7.16 7.96
C THR A 94 -22.40 -5.81 8.39
N ASN A 95 -21.77 -5.18 9.38
CA ASN A 95 -22.12 -3.85 9.86
C ASN A 95 -20.83 -3.09 10.17
N SER A 96 -20.28 -2.44 9.15
CA SER A 96 -19.02 -1.70 9.24
C SER A 96 -19.01 -0.52 10.23
N SER A 97 -20.19 -0.10 10.71
CA SER A 97 -20.31 0.88 11.79
C SER A 97 -20.16 0.30 13.19
N ASP A 98 -20.28 -1.02 13.33
CA ASP A 98 -20.06 -1.77 14.57
C ASP A 98 -18.59 -2.19 14.65
N PHE A 99 -17.82 -1.37 15.38
CA PHE A 99 -16.40 -1.59 15.60
C PHE A 99 -16.00 -1.29 17.04
N THR A 100 -14.90 -1.91 17.46
CA THR A 100 -14.22 -1.54 18.71
C THR A 100 -12.79 -1.10 18.43
N TYR A 101 -12.31 -0.14 19.20
CA TYR A 101 -10.92 0.32 19.19
C TYR A 101 -10.32 0.17 20.57
N LYS A 102 -9.13 -0.44 20.64
CA LYS A 102 -8.34 -0.54 21.86
C LYS A 102 -6.86 -0.34 21.56
N ALA A 103 -6.15 0.24 22.52
CA ALA A 103 -4.72 0.46 22.45
C ALA A 103 -4.06 -0.13 23.70
N TYR A 104 -2.99 -0.90 23.50
CA TYR A 104 -2.33 -1.66 24.55
C TYR A 104 -0.87 -1.24 24.67
N TYR A 105 -0.51 -0.77 25.86
CA TYR A 105 0.87 -0.41 26.17
C TYR A 105 1.67 -1.70 26.37
N LEU A 106 2.43 -2.09 25.34
CA LEU A 106 3.13 -3.39 25.25
C LEU A 106 4.62 -3.24 24.95
N SER A 107 5.16 -2.02 24.94
CA SER A 107 6.57 -1.75 24.65
C SER A 107 7.55 -2.34 25.68
N GLY A 108 7.12 -2.57 26.92
CA GLY A 108 8.01 -2.93 28.03
C GLY A 108 8.96 -1.79 28.44
N ASN A 109 8.61 -0.53 28.15
CA ASN A 109 9.39 0.64 28.56
C ASN A 109 9.59 0.64 30.09
N PRO A 110 10.85 0.64 30.60
CA PRO A 110 11.13 0.70 32.03
C PRO A 110 10.53 1.95 32.68
N GLY A 111 9.94 1.80 33.86
CA GLY A 111 9.27 2.90 34.58
C GLY A 111 7.81 3.11 34.19
N GLN A 112 7.27 2.29 33.28
CA GLN A 112 5.84 2.27 32.93
C GLN A 112 5.18 0.93 33.30
N ASP A 113 5.63 0.28 34.38
CA ASP A 113 5.24 -1.09 34.74
C ASP A 113 3.72 -1.26 34.91
N TRP A 114 3.04 -0.26 35.46
CA TRP A 114 1.58 -0.30 35.60
C TRP A 114 0.89 -0.38 34.25
N TRP A 115 1.28 0.48 33.29
CA TRP A 115 0.74 0.49 31.94
C TRP A 115 1.07 -0.78 31.17
N ASN A 116 2.31 -1.28 31.29
CA ASN A 116 2.70 -2.56 30.70
C ASN A 116 1.87 -3.72 31.27
N ASN A 117 1.69 -3.79 32.59
CA ASN A 117 0.91 -4.87 33.22
C ASN A 117 -0.57 -4.79 32.85
N LYS A 118 -1.14 -3.59 32.83
CA LYS A 118 -2.51 -3.35 32.38
C LYS A 118 -2.68 -3.75 30.91
N GLY A 119 -1.83 -3.23 30.03
CA GLY A 119 -1.86 -3.50 28.59
C GLY A 119 -1.76 -4.99 28.27
N ARG A 120 -0.84 -5.73 28.93
CA ARG A 120 -0.72 -7.18 28.75
C ARG A 120 -1.99 -7.93 29.19
N THR A 121 -2.54 -7.57 30.35
CA THR A 121 -3.74 -8.23 30.90
C THR A 121 -4.96 -7.99 30.02
N GLU A 122 -5.19 -6.73 29.62
CA GLU A 122 -6.31 -6.34 28.76
C GLU A 122 -6.17 -6.94 27.37
N PHE A 123 -4.98 -6.89 26.76
CA PHE A 123 -4.73 -7.47 25.44
C PHE A 123 -5.06 -8.96 25.42
N ILE A 124 -4.55 -9.73 26.39
CA ILE A 124 -4.78 -11.19 26.46
C ILE A 124 -6.28 -11.49 26.59
N ALA A 125 -6.99 -10.77 27.46
CA ALA A 125 -8.43 -10.95 27.65
C ALA A 125 -9.20 -10.57 26.38
N ASP A 126 -8.83 -9.48 25.72
CA ASP A 126 -9.55 -8.96 24.58
C ASP A 126 -9.40 -9.83 23.35
N VAL A 127 -8.18 -10.25 22.98
CA VAL A 127 -7.98 -11.12 21.80
C VAL A 127 -8.70 -12.46 21.92
N GLN A 128 -8.90 -12.96 23.16
CA GLN A 128 -9.66 -14.18 23.43
C GLN A 128 -11.17 -13.97 23.29
N ASN A 129 -11.67 -12.79 23.65
CA ASN A 129 -13.10 -12.47 23.67
C ASN A 129 -13.61 -11.81 22.39
N ILE A 130 -12.78 -11.65 21.35
CA ILE A 130 -13.23 -11.19 20.04
C ILE A 130 -14.27 -12.18 19.50
N THR A 131 -15.39 -11.65 19.04
CA THR A 131 -16.46 -12.42 18.39
C THR A 131 -15.96 -13.11 17.14
N THR A 132 -16.19 -14.42 17.02
CA THR A 132 -15.88 -15.19 15.80
C THR A 132 -16.49 -14.55 14.55
N GLY A 133 -15.72 -14.51 13.47
CA GLY A 133 -16.09 -13.90 12.19
C GLY A 133 -15.85 -12.39 12.11
N HIS A 134 -15.48 -11.71 13.21
CA HIS A 134 -15.07 -10.31 13.14
C HIS A 134 -13.68 -10.19 12.54
N PHE A 135 -13.49 -9.16 11.72
CA PHE A 135 -12.18 -8.80 11.18
C PHE A 135 -11.39 -8.00 12.20
N VAL A 136 -10.12 -8.33 12.34
CA VAL A 136 -9.20 -7.73 13.30
C VAL A 136 -8.07 -7.08 12.53
N MET A 137 -7.83 -5.81 12.80
CA MET A 137 -6.68 -5.07 12.29
C MET A 137 -5.83 -4.60 13.45
N MET A 138 -4.63 -5.15 13.57
CA MET A 138 -3.63 -4.72 14.55
C MET A 138 -2.52 -3.92 13.87
N SER A 139 -1.97 -2.95 14.58
CA SER A 139 -0.78 -2.23 14.13
C SER A 139 0.09 -1.83 15.32
N VAL A 140 1.38 -1.67 15.08
CA VAL A 140 2.31 -1.15 16.10
C VAL A 140 2.36 0.37 16.02
N LEU A 141 2.18 1.03 17.16
CA LEU A 141 2.46 2.45 17.35
C LEU A 141 3.79 2.60 18.11
N TYR A 142 4.75 3.26 17.46
CA TYR A 142 6.12 3.49 17.92
C TYR A 142 6.97 2.22 18.15
N THR A 143 6.68 1.39 19.16
CA THR A 143 7.47 0.19 19.41
C THR A 143 6.76 -0.87 20.25
N MET A 144 6.99 -2.14 19.89
CA MET A 144 6.62 -3.32 20.68
C MET A 144 7.69 -3.77 21.68
N LYS A 145 8.92 -3.30 21.53
CA LYS A 145 10.04 -3.72 22.37
C LYS A 145 10.99 -2.55 22.56
N HIS A 146 10.83 -1.87 23.67
CA HIS A 146 11.76 -0.83 24.10
C HIS A 146 13.18 -1.44 24.24
N PRO A 147 14.27 -0.73 23.86
CA PRO A 147 15.62 -1.32 23.82
C PRO A 147 16.09 -1.85 25.17
N SER A 148 15.64 -1.22 26.25
CA SER A 148 15.97 -1.59 27.63
C SER A 148 14.92 -2.49 28.29
N SER A 149 13.92 -2.99 27.54
CA SER A 149 12.89 -3.87 28.09
C SER A 149 13.47 -5.25 28.39
N THR A 150 13.21 -5.74 29.60
CA THR A 150 13.42 -7.14 30.01
C THR A 150 12.09 -7.86 30.28
N THR A 151 10.98 -7.28 29.81
CA THR A 151 9.63 -7.79 30.09
C THR A 151 9.40 -9.11 29.33
N ASP A 152 8.98 -10.15 30.05
CA ASP A 152 8.53 -11.39 29.41
C ASP A 152 7.16 -11.17 28.74
N MET A 153 7.11 -11.40 27.43
CA MET A 153 5.92 -11.23 26.59
C MET A 153 5.32 -12.57 26.15
N SER A 154 5.83 -13.69 26.65
CA SER A 154 5.44 -15.04 26.22
C SER A 154 3.94 -15.28 26.32
N THR A 155 3.28 -14.80 27.38
CA THR A 155 1.82 -14.94 27.56
C THR A 155 1.02 -14.12 26.55
N VAL A 156 1.47 -12.91 26.23
CA VAL A 156 0.86 -12.03 25.22
C VAL A 156 0.95 -12.69 23.85
N TYR A 157 2.14 -13.19 23.51
CA TYR A 157 2.38 -13.87 22.24
C TYR A 157 1.56 -15.16 22.11
N ASN A 158 1.49 -15.97 23.19
CA ASN A 158 0.70 -17.19 23.20
C ASN A 158 -0.80 -16.90 23.02
N ALA A 159 -1.31 -15.84 23.66
CA ALA A 159 -2.70 -15.44 23.52
C ALA A 159 -3.02 -14.99 22.09
N MET A 160 -2.16 -14.17 21.49
CA MET A 160 -2.30 -13.75 20.10
C MET A 160 -2.27 -14.95 19.15
N GLU A 161 -1.28 -15.84 19.31
CA GLU A 161 -1.16 -17.01 18.44
C GLU A 161 -2.36 -17.95 18.57
N THR A 162 -2.82 -18.20 19.78
CA THR A 162 -4.03 -19.01 20.00
C THR A 162 -5.26 -18.34 19.39
N ALA A 163 -5.37 -17.01 19.46
CA ALA A 163 -6.53 -16.29 18.96
C ALA A 163 -6.64 -16.31 17.42
N PHE A 164 -5.52 -16.20 16.71
CA PHE A 164 -5.50 -16.01 15.24
C PHE A 164 -4.91 -17.18 14.45
N PHE A 165 -4.04 -17.99 15.06
CA PHE A 165 -3.44 -19.19 14.44
C PHE A 165 -3.95 -20.49 15.08
N GLY A 166 -4.84 -20.40 16.06
CA GLY A 166 -5.52 -21.53 16.70
C GLY A 166 -4.68 -22.34 17.69
N SER A 167 -3.37 -22.14 17.72
CA SER A 167 -2.46 -22.79 18.66
C SER A 167 -1.18 -21.98 18.84
N VAL A 168 -0.43 -22.27 19.90
CA VAL A 168 0.90 -21.67 20.13
C VAL A 168 1.92 -22.37 19.22
N THR A 169 2.31 -21.70 18.14
CA THR A 169 3.25 -22.23 17.14
C THR A 169 4.69 -21.76 17.39
N GLY A 170 4.85 -20.61 18.05
CA GLY A 170 6.15 -19.96 18.19
C GLY A 170 6.68 -19.33 16.90
N GLN A 171 5.90 -19.34 15.81
CA GLN A 171 6.33 -18.91 14.47
C GLN A 171 5.81 -17.53 14.09
N SER A 172 4.89 -16.94 14.87
CA SER A 172 4.35 -15.62 14.55
C SER A 172 5.44 -14.55 14.47
N ILE A 173 5.35 -13.70 13.45
CA ILE A 173 6.25 -12.57 13.27
C ILE A 173 6.18 -11.62 14.46
N PHE A 174 5.00 -11.45 15.07
CA PHE A 174 4.78 -10.64 16.27
C PHE A 174 5.74 -10.94 17.44
N ARG A 175 6.16 -12.21 17.59
CA ARG A 175 7.15 -12.63 18.62
C ARG A 175 8.54 -12.07 18.39
N THR A 176 8.84 -11.80 17.12
CA THR A 176 10.19 -11.45 16.67
C THR A 176 10.39 -9.95 16.53
N LEU A 177 9.35 -9.15 16.81
CA LEU A 177 9.40 -7.69 16.69
C LEU A 177 10.48 -7.11 17.61
N GLN A 178 11.25 -6.19 17.04
CA GLN A 178 12.30 -5.46 17.72
C GLN A 178 11.91 -4.00 17.93
N HIS A 179 12.86 -3.24 18.48
CA HIS A 179 12.71 -1.81 18.60
C HIS A 179 12.39 -1.19 17.24
N ARG A 180 11.40 -0.29 17.23
CA ARG A 180 10.95 0.47 16.05
C ARG A 180 10.53 -0.32 14.81
N ASP A 181 10.35 -1.64 14.89
CA ASP A 181 9.73 -2.36 13.78
C ASP A 181 8.31 -1.81 13.53
N ALA A 182 8.00 -1.50 12.26
CA ALA A 182 6.63 -1.26 11.83
C ALA A 182 5.97 -2.61 11.57
N TYR A 183 4.75 -2.78 12.06
CA TYR A 183 4.04 -4.05 11.96
C TYR A 183 2.55 -3.84 11.85
N VAL A 184 1.91 -4.67 11.03
CA VAL A 184 0.46 -4.81 10.96
C VAL A 184 0.06 -6.28 10.93
N LEU A 185 -1.13 -6.57 11.44
CA LEU A 185 -1.80 -7.85 11.25
C LEU A 185 -3.24 -7.63 10.82
N PHE A 186 -3.69 -8.45 9.87
CA PHE A 186 -5.10 -8.65 9.57
C PHE A 186 -5.49 -10.09 9.86
N ALA A 187 -6.67 -10.34 10.42
CA ALA A 187 -7.21 -11.69 10.58
C ALA A 187 -8.73 -11.67 10.74
N SER A 188 -9.40 -12.74 10.33
CA SER A 188 -10.79 -13.04 10.71
C SER A 188 -10.80 -13.97 11.91
N LYS A 189 -11.43 -13.55 13.01
CA LYS A 189 -11.43 -14.34 14.25
C LYS A 189 -12.08 -15.71 14.02
N GLY A 190 -11.34 -16.78 14.31
CA GLY A 190 -11.81 -18.16 14.14
C GLY A 190 -11.49 -18.78 12.78
N ASP A 191 -10.96 -18.01 11.83
CA ASP A 191 -10.37 -18.52 10.59
C ASP A 191 -8.84 -18.41 10.65
N THR A 192 -8.19 -19.52 10.98
CA THR A 192 -6.74 -19.60 11.12
C THR A 192 -5.96 -19.45 9.81
N SER A 193 -6.64 -19.46 8.66
CA SER A 193 -6.01 -19.25 7.35
C SER A 193 -5.99 -17.79 6.90
N SER A 194 -6.73 -16.93 7.59
CA SER A 194 -6.90 -15.52 7.24
C SER A 194 -5.86 -14.58 7.84
N ALA A 195 -5.02 -15.10 8.74
CA ALA A 195 -4.05 -14.30 9.49
C ALA A 195 -2.87 -13.91 8.59
N GLU A 196 -2.72 -12.61 8.35
CA GLU A 196 -1.65 -12.02 7.55
C GLU A 196 -0.84 -11.07 8.44
N GLU A 197 0.46 -11.34 8.56
CA GLU A 197 1.41 -10.54 9.34
C GLU A 197 2.42 -9.86 8.41
N ILE A 198 2.50 -8.54 8.46
CA ILE A 198 3.49 -7.76 7.68
C ILE A 198 4.37 -7.00 8.66
N VAL A 199 5.69 -7.14 8.49
CA VAL A 199 6.70 -6.39 9.26
C VAL A 199 7.67 -5.69 8.33
N THR A 200 7.94 -4.43 8.61
CA THR A 200 9.08 -3.70 8.05
C THR A 200 10.04 -3.38 9.18
N ARG A 201 11.21 -4.00 9.10
CA ARG A 201 12.25 -3.88 10.13
C ARG A 201 12.84 -2.48 10.16
N GLU A 202 13.28 -2.05 11.34
CA GLU A 202 14.04 -0.80 11.48
C GLU A 202 15.22 -0.79 10.50
N ASN A 203 15.34 0.32 9.78
CA ASN A 203 16.51 0.62 8.97
C ASN A 203 17.05 1.98 9.40
N THR A 204 18.16 1.99 10.13
CA THR A 204 18.78 3.20 10.67
C THR A 204 19.31 4.16 9.59
N ALA A 205 19.45 3.71 8.34
CA ALA A 205 19.77 4.58 7.21
C ALA A 205 18.54 5.30 6.62
N LYS A 206 17.32 4.93 7.04
CA LYS A 206 16.07 5.57 6.64
C LYS A 206 15.49 6.40 7.79
N GLN A 207 14.79 7.47 7.45
CA GLN A 207 14.06 8.26 8.42
C GLN A 207 12.91 7.46 9.08
N SER A 208 12.30 6.53 8.35
CA SER A 208 11.14 5.79 8.82
C SER A 208 10.96 4.44 8.12
N GLN A 209 10.10 3.62 8.70
CA GLN A 209 9.61 2.36 8.14
C GLN A 209 8.08 2.34 8.19
N THR A 210 7.50 1.67 7.21
CA THR A 210 6.05 1.50 7.10
C THR A 210 5.76 0.04 6.82
N ALA A 211 4.80 -0.53 7.55
CA ALA A 211 4.17 -1.80 7.24
C ALA A 211 2.68 -1.52 6.99
N ASP A 212 2.13 -2.06 5.92
CA ASP A 212 0.73 -1.88 5.60
C ASP A 212 0.18 -3.14 4.91
N PHE A 213 -1.13 -3.30 5.02
CA PHE A 213 -1.87 -4.42 4.45
C PHE A 213 -3.26 -3.97 4.05
N SER A 214 -3.79 -4.57 2.99
CA SER A 214 -5.18 -4.40 2.59
C SER A 214 -5.85 -5.72 2.25
N PHE A 215 -7.11 -5.85 2.65
CA PHE A 215 -7.98 -6.97 2.32
C PHE A 215 -9.29 -6.45 1.75
N THR A 216 -9.78 -7.06 0.68
CA THR A 216 -11.05 -6.68 0.06
C THR A 216 -12.09 -7.76 0.28
N ASP A 217 -13.12 -7.41 1.04
CA ASP A 217 -14.31 -8.22 1.21
C ASP A 217 -15.30 -7.91 0.08
N TRP A 218 -15.15 -8.65 -1.02
CA TRP A 218 -16.04 -8.52 -2.18
C TRP A 218 -17.48 -8.93 -1.89
N ALA A 219 -17.76 -9.67 -0.81
CA ALA A 219 -19.13 -10.06 -0.45
C ALA A 219 -19.90 -8.89 0.17
N ASN A 220 -19.21 -7.98 0.86
CA ASN A 220 -19.79 -6.80 1.51
C ASN A 220 -19.40 -5.48 0.83
N ASP A 221 -18.69 -5.52 -0.29
CA ASP A 221 -18.22 -4.35 -1.05
C ASP A 221 -17.35 -3.38 -0.23
N VAL A 222 -16.48 -3.91 0.64
CA VAL A 222 -15.58 -3.10 1.48
C VAL A 222 -14.12 -3.54 1.34
N LYS A 223 -13.22 -2.56 1.14
CA LYS A 223 -11.78 -2.72 1.29
C LYS A 223 -11.33 -2.23 2.65
N TYR A 224 -10.65 -3.09 3.39
CA TYR A 224 -10.01 -2.83 4.68
C TYR A 224 -8.54 -2.51 4.43
N TYR A 225 -8.02 -1.52 5.14
CA TYR A 225 -6.62 -1.12 5.09
C TYR A 225 -6.12 -0.77 6.48
N VAL A 226 -4.92 -1.24 6.79
CA VAL A 226 -4.20 -0.94 8.03
C VAL A 226 -2.76 -0.58 7.70
N LYS A 227 -2.22 0.42 8.39
CA LYS A 227 -0.83 0.84 8.28
C LYS A 227 -0.24 1.18 9.63
N SER A 228 1.02 0.82 9.80
CA SER A 228 1.92 1.24 10.87
C SER A 228 3.06 2.01 10.24
N HIS A 229 3.29 3.23 10.71
CA HIS A 229 4.41 4.08 10.36
C HIS A 229 5.21 4.40 11.62
N VAL A 230 6.51 4.11 11.57
CA VAL A 230 7.43 4.37 12.69
C VAL A 230 8.60 5.21 12.17
N ASP A 231 8.83 6.34 12.83
CA ASP A 231 9.93 7.27 12.52
C ASP A 231 11.10 7.06 13.49
N ASN A 232 12.31 7.02 12.94
CA ASN A 232 13.56 6.74 13.64
C ASN A 232 14.18 7.99 14.29
N VAL A 233 13.72 9.18 13.90
CA VAL A 233 14.25 10.47 14.34
C VAL A 233 13.29 11.12 15.34
N ASN A 234 12.02 11.26 14.95
CA ASN A 234 10.96 11.83 15.77
C ASN A 234 9.99 10.74 16.20
N THR A 235 10.13 10.26 17.43
CA THR A 235 9.26 9.21 17.98
C THR A 235 7.77 9.57 17.99
N TRP A 236 7.46 10.86 18.00
CA TRP A 236 6.10 11.38 17.98
C TRP A 236 5.50 11.45 16.57
N ALA A 237 6.33 11.32 15.53
CA ALA A 237 5.87 11.19 14.14
C ALA A 237 5.40 9.76 13.81
N ALA A 238 5.51 8.82 14.75
CA ALA A 238 4.90 7.50 14.59
C ALA A 238 3.37 7.63 14.47
N LYS A 239 2.79 6.87 13.56
CA LYS A 239 1.37 6.95 13.20
C LYS A 239 0.84 5.58 12.79
N THR A 240 -0.42 5.31 13.11
CA THR A 240 -1.14 4.15 12.56
C THR A 240 -2.40 4.63 11.86
N GLU A 241 -2.76 4.01 10.74
CA GLU A 241 -3.89 4.41 9.91
C GLU A 241 -4.79 3.21 9.63
N TYR A 242 -6.10 3.43 9.68
CA TYR A 242 -7.12 2.42 9.45
C TYR A 242 -8.21 3.00 8.56
N THR A 243 -8.53 2.33 7.46
CA THR A 243 -9.62 2.76 6.57
C THR A 243 -10.49 1.59 6.11
N LEU A 244 -11.80 1.83 6.07
CA LEU A 244 -12.76 1.01 5.32
C LEU A 244 -13.27 1.86 4.15
N THR A 245 -13.07 1.37 2.94
CA THR A 245 -13.40 2.08 1.71
C THR A 245 -14.34 1.22 0.86
N PRO A 246 -15.47 1.76 0.38
CA PRO A 246 -16.33 1.05 -0.56
C PRO A 246 -15.54 0.58 -1.80
N THR A 247 -15.83 -0.61 -2.34
CA THR A 247 -15.08 -1.18 -3.49
C THR A 247 -15.14 -0.30 -4.73
N ASN A 248 -16.24 0.40 -4.99
CA ASN A 248 -16.37 1.34 -6.11
C ASN A 248 -15.46 2.58 -5.98
N ILE A 249 -15.08 2.95 -4.75
CA ILE A 249 -14.14 4.04 -4.47
C ILE A 249 -12.70 3.51 -4.44
N ALA A 250 -12.47 2.36 -3.81
CA ALA A 250 -11.15 1.73 -3.72
C ALA A 250 -10.63 1.22 -5.08
N TYR A 251 -11.55 0.81 -5.95
CA TYR A 251 -11.29 0.28 -7.28
C TYR A 251 -12.12 1.01 -8.34
N PRO A 252 -11.82 2.28 -8.64
CA PRO A 252 -12.61 3.07 -9.56
C PRO A 252 -12.54 2.50 -10.98
N VAL A 253 -13.65 2.64 -11.71
CA VAL A 253 -13.70 2.36 -13.15
C VAL A 253 -13.36 3.64 -13.91
N ILE A 254 -12.26 3.58 -14.65
CA ILE A 254 -11.75 4.69 -15.46
C ILE A 254 -12.35 4.59 -16.86
N ASN A 255 -12.81 5.71 -17.39
CA ASN A 255 -13.44 5.80 -18.70
C ASN A 255 -12.53 6.55 -19.66
N VAL A 256 -12.34 5.99 -20.85
CA VAL A 256 -11.41 6.53 -21.85
C VAL A 256 -12.07 6.69 -23.22
N ILE A 257 -11.40 7.39 -24.13
CA ILE A 257 -11.94 7.66 -25.46
C ILE A 257 -11.63 6.54 -26.47
N ASP A 258 -10.53 5.81 -26.27
CA ASP A 258 -10.04 4.76 -27.16
C ASP A 258 -10.40 3.36 -26.66
N ASP A 259 -10.29 2.38 -27.55
CA ASP A 259 -10.44 0.98 -27.22
C ASP A 259 -9.15 0.43 -26.56
N LEU A 260 -9.34 -0.36 -25.50
CA LEU A 260 -8.31 -0.92 -24.62
C LEU A 260 -8.16 -2.44 -24.76
N GLU A 261 -8.55 -3.04 -25.88
CA GLU A 261 -8.39 -4.48 -26.17
C GLU A 261 -7.01 -5.07 -25.80
N ASN A 262 -5.94 -4.26 -25.81
CA ASN A 262 -4.58 -4.70 -25.49
C ASN A 262 -4.11 -4.42 -24.05
N TRP A 263 -4.97 -3.88 -23.18
CA TRP A 263 -4.68 -3.63 -21.76
C TRP A 263 -5.22 -4.80 -20.94
N ASN A 264 -4.36 -5.41 -20.13
CA ASN A 264 -4.67 -6.64 -19.42
C ASN A 264 -4.67 -6.43 -17.91
N GLU A 265 -5.38 -7.30 -17.21
CA GLU A 265 -5.28 -7.38 -15.76
C GLU A 265 -3.82 -7.55 -15.33
N GLY A 266 -3.41 -6.77 -14.34
CA GLY A 266 -2.06 -6.73 -13.83
C GLY A 266 -1.15 -5.70 -14.48
N ASP A 267 -1.52 -5.13 -15.63
CA ASP A 267 -0.77 -4.05 -16.27
C ASP A 267 -0.66 -2.84 -15.33
N THR A 268 0.49 -2.16 -15.38
CA THR A 268 0.69 -0.90 -14.64
C THR A 268 0.32 0.27 -15.54
N VAL A 269 -0.51 1.15 -15.03
CA VAL A 269 -0.88 2.40 -15.71
C VAL A 269 -0.39 3.58 -14.90
N PHE A 270 -0.10 4.67 -15.60
CA PHE A 270 0.25 5.95 -15.02
C PHE A 270 -0.79 6.98 -15.44
N CYS A 271 -1.47 7.53 -14.45
CA CYS A 271 -2.40 8.63 -14.60
C CYS A 271 -1.62 9.93 -14.41
N THR A 272 -1.63 10.82 -15.42
CA THR A 272 -0.83 12.05 -15.40
C THR A 272 -1.65 13.24 -15.89
N SER A 273 -1.39 14.41 -15.30
CA SER A 273 -1.84 15.68 -15.85
C SER A 273 -0.80 16.26 -16.80
N THR A 274 -1.26 16.91 -17.88
CA THR A 274 -0.39 17.67 -18.79
C THR A 274 -0.19 19.13 -18.38
N ASP A 275 -0.93 19.65 -17.40
CA ASP A 275 -0.96 21.09 -17.08
C ASP A 275 -0.20 21.47 -15.80
N TYR A 276 0.03 20.53 -14.89
CA TYR A 276 0.61 20.78 -13.58
C TYR A 276 1.67 19.72 -13.25
N ASN A 277 2.95 20.06 -13.44
CA ASN A 277 4.13 19.27 -13.11
C ASN A 277 4.14 17.79 -13.59
N MET A 278 4.94 17.49 -14.62
CA MET A 278 5.17 16.14 -15.15
C MET A 278 5.69 15.08 -14.14
N GLU A 279 6.14 15.50 -12.95
CA GLU A 279 6.52 14.61 -11.85
C GLU A 279 5.31 14.09 -11.03
N GLN A 280 4.14 14.69 -11.21
CA GLN A 280 2.87 14.28 -10.62
C GLN A 280 2.19 13.25 -11.53
N ALA A 281 2.67 12.01 -11.42
CA ALA A 281 2.02 10.85 -12.01
C ALA A 281 1.63 9.86 -10.91
N GLU A 282 0.37 9.44 -10.93
CA GLU A 282 -0.14 8.40 -10.06
C GLU A 282 0.00 7.06 -10.76
N ARG A 283 0.49 6.08 -10.02
CA ARG A 283 0.63 4.71 -10.51
C ARG A 283 -0.58 3.90 -10.06
N ALA A 284 -1.17 3.18 -10.99
CA ALA A 284 -2.26 2.25 -10.69
C ALA A 284 -2.01 0.90 -11.38
N ARG A 285 -2.68 -0.13 -10.88
CA ARG A 285 -2.64 -1.48 -11.47
C ARG A 285 -4.02 -1.85 -11.98
N ILE A 286 -4.11 -2.34 -13.20
CA ILE A 286 -5.38 -2.82 -13.76
C ILE A 286 -5.82 -4.07 -12.98
N VAL A 287 -7.07 -4.11 -12.55
CA VAL A 287 -7.69 -5.26 -11.88
C VAL A 287 -8.87 -5.77 -12.70
N ALA A 288 -9.31 -7.00 -12.43
CA ALA A 288 -10.45 -7.60 -13.11
C ALA A 288 -11.69 -6.68 -13.10
N CYS A 289 -12.29 -6.51 -14.29
CA CYS A 289 -13.54 -5.78 -14.46
C CYS A 289 -14.47 -6.50 -15.45
N PRO A 290 -15.20 -7.53 -15.00
CA PRO A 290 -16.10 -8.30 -15.87
C PRO A 290 -17.24 -7.46 -16.49
N THR A 291 -17.54 -6.31 -15.90
CA THR A 291 -18.62 -5.40 -16.31
C THR A 291 -18.12 -4.22 -17.15
N CYS A 292 -16.81 -4.07 -17.36
CA CYS A 292 -16.26 -2.97 -18.14
C CYS A 292 -16.50 -3.18 -19.64
N THR A 293 -16.76 -2.08 -20.35
CA THR A 293 -16.72 -2.06 -21.82
C THR A 293 -15.27 -1.98 -22.33
N SER A 294 -15.06 -2.08 -23.64
CA SER A 294 -13.72 -1.95 -24.24
C SER A 294 -13.08 -0.57 -24.06
N LYS A 295 -13.84 0.43 -23.58
CA LYS A 295 -13.39 1.79 -23.25
C LYS A 295 -13.35 2.07 -21.75
N GLN A 296 -13.36 1.02 -20.95
CA GLN A 296 -13.35 1.09 -19.50
C GLN A 296 -12.38 0.08 -18.93
N PHE A 297 -11.74 0.44 -17.84
CA PHE A 297 -10.91 -0.47 -17.06
C PHE A 297 -11.00 -0.10 -15.59
N ARG A 298 -10.82 -1.09 -14.73
CA ARG A 298 -10.82 -0.90 -13.28
C ARG A 298 -9.39 -0.90 -12.79
N VAL A 299 -9.09 -0.02 -11.85
CA VAL A 299 -7.73 0.08 -11.28
C VAL A 299 -7.72 -0.02 -9.78
N GLU A 300 -6.64 -0.57 -9.25
CA GLU A 300 -6.21 -0.36 -7.89
C GLU A 300 -5.16 0.75 -7.87
N MET A 301 -5.48 1.87 -7.25
CA MET A 301 -4.53 2.97 -7.10
C MET A 301 -3.48 2.61 -6.05
N SER A 302 -2.20 2.75 -6.40
CA SER A 302 -1.13 2.55 -5.41
C SER A 302 -1.07 3.75 -4.47
N ARG A 303 -1.35 3.55 -3.18
CA ARG A 303 -1.09 4.58 -2.17
C ARG A 303 0.41 4.74 -2.03
N ARG A 304 0.97 5.91 -2.38
CA ARG A 304 2.35 6.21 -2.04
C ARG A 304 2.45 6.28 -0.52
N GLY A 305 3.46 5.60 0.04
CA GLY A 305 3.90 5.76 1.42
C GLY A 305 4.30 7.22 1.74
N PRO A 306 4.70 7.51 2.99
CA PRO A 306 4.63 8.82 3.62
C PRO A 306 5.54 9.84 2.93
N SER A 307 4.99 10.52 1.93
CA SER A 307 5.47 11.80 1.44
C SER A 307 4.24 12.50 0.91
N VAL A 308 3.82 13.53 1.67
CA VAL A 308 3.17 14.77 1.22
C VAL A 308 2.44 14.65 -0.11
N TYR A 309 1.12 14.90 -0.07
CA TYR A 309 0.12 14.73 -1.15
C TYR A 309 -0.63 13.39 -1.09
N ASP A 310 -1.39 13.22 0.00
CA ASP A 310 -2.76 12.70 -0.13
C ASP A 310 -3.50 13.73 -0.98
N ASP A 311 -3.73 13.43 -2.26
CA ASP A 311 -4.84 13.93 -3.06
C ASP A 311 -4.64 13.37 -4.48
N LEU A 312 -5.71 12.80 -5.03
CA LEU A 312 -5.83 12.66 -6.48
C LEU A 312 -5.56 14.04 -7.08
N CYS A 313 -4.61 14.15 -7.99
CA CYS A 313 -4.36 15.41 -8.69
C CYS A 313 -5.68 15.90 -9.29
N ASP A 314 -6.06 17.14 -9.00
CA ASP A 314 -7.39 17.70 -9.31
C ASP A 314 -7.71 17.72 -10.82
N ASP A 315 -6.78 17.38 -11.73
CA ASP A 315 -7.01 17.31 -13.17
C ASP A 315 -6.13 16.26 -13.88
N VAL A 316 -6.41 14.96 -13.72
CA VAL A 316 -5.80 13.94 -14.61
C VAL A 316 -6.38 14.12 -16.02
N LEU A 317 -5.53 14.21 -17.05
CA LEU A 317 -5.99 14.38 -18.44
C LEU A 317 -5.74 13.14 -19.32
N PHE A 318 -4.73 12.34 -19.00
CA PHE A 318 -4.31 11.20 -19.81
C PHE A 318 -3.85 10.03 -18.96
N VAL A 319 -4.00 8.82 -19.50
CA VAL A 319 -3.49 7.59 -18.89
C VAL A 319 -2.54 6.91 -19.86
N VAL A 320 -1.35 6.58 -19.38
CA VAL A 320 -0.34 5.82 -20.11
C VAL A 320 -0.32 4.41 -19.54
N CYS A 321 -0.59 3.40 -20.36
CA CYS A 321 -0.36 2.01 -19.96
C CYS A 321 1.07 1.65 -20.26
N LEU A 322 1.79 1.38 -19.19
CA LEU A 322 3.13 0.86 -19.23
C LEU A 322 3.02 -0.65 -19.02
N SER A 323 2.84 -1.38 -20.12
CA SER A 323 3.18 -2.80 -20.18
C SER A 323 4.72 -2.94 -20.11
N MET A 324 5.29 -2.55 -18.97
CA MET A 324 6.73 -2.58 -18.75
C MET A 324 7.18 -4.01 -18.45
N VAL A 325 7.75 -4.66 -19.47
CA VAL A 325 8.95 -5.45 -19.26
C VAL A 325 10.09 -4.44 -19.13
N PHE A 326 10.41 -4.06 -17.90
CA PHE A 326 11.68 -3.46 -17.55
C PHE A 326 12.43 -4.51 -16.75
N LEU A 327 13.52 -5.04 -17.33
CA LEU A 327 14.52 -5.82 -16.59
C LEU A 327 15.51 -4.86 -15.92
#